data_AF-A0A318VA10-F1
#
_entry.id   AF-A0A318VA10-F1
#
_cell.length_a   1.000
_cell.length_b   1.000
_cell.length_c   1.000
_cell.angle_alpha   90.00
_cell.angle_beta   90.00
_cell.angle_gamma   90.00
#
_symmetry.space_group_name_H-M   'P 1'
#
loop_
_entity.id
_entity.type
_entity.pdbx_description
1 polymer ?
#
loop_
_entity_poly.entity_id
_entity_poly.type
_entity_poly.pdbx_seq_one_letter_code
_entity_poly.pdbx_strand_id
1 'polypeptide(L)' 'MMIVDLIDEVDFKEKLIALGAPVTLEQSLPEVQEAVLSWLQQYPEQTPFIKDLCLSMQKENTTVLPEVYSVIAAFS' A
#
# COMPACT_ATOMS: atom_id res chain seq x y z
N MET A 1 9.73 6.43 23.97
CA MET A 1 8.92 5.23 23.68
C MET A 1 8.97 5.06 22.17
N MET A 2 9.75 4.12 21.62
CA MET A 2 9.69 3.89 20.17
C MET A 2 8.39 3.13 19.92
N ILE A 3 7.36 3.86 19.52
CA ILE A 3 6.18 3.24 18.90
C ILE A 3 6.69 2.80 17.53
N VAL A 4 7.01 1.51 17.42
CA VAL A 4 7.23 0.87 16.13
C VAL A 4 5.93 1.02 15.36
N ASP A 5 5.98 1.71 14.22
CA ASP A 5 4.84 1.86 13.32
C ASP A 5 4.62 0.49 12.67
N LEU A 6 3.64 -0.26 13.16
CA LEU A 6 3.24 -1.53 12.57
C LEU A 6 2.25 -1.20 11.45
N ILE A 7 2.60 -1.55 10.22
CA ILE A 7 1.71 -1.44 9.08
C ILE A 7 1.05 -2.78 8.87
N ASP A 8 -0.22 -2.86 9.25
CA ASP A 8 -1.11 -3.96 8.90
C ASP A 8 -1.94 -3.66 7.63
N GLU A 9 -2.86 -4.56 7.29
CA GLU A 9 -3.69 -4.43 6.09
C GLU A 9 -4.57 -3.18 6.12
N VAL A 10 -5.06 -2.76 7.29
CA VAL A 10 -5.94 -1.60 7.46
C VAL A 10 -5.14 -0.33 7.21
N ASP A 11 -3.99 -0.19 7.87
CA ASP A 11 -3.05 0.92 7.66
C ASP A 11 -2.65 1.08 6.18
N PHE A 12 -2.36 -0.04 5.51
CA PHE A 12 -2.04 -0.03 4.10
C PHE A 12 -3.20 0.48 3.24
N LYS A 13 -4.41 -0.03 3.45
CA LYS A 13 -5.62 0.38 2.71
C LYS A 13 -5.95 1.84 2.99
N GLU A 14 -5.85 2.31 4.23
CA GLU A 14 -6.10 3.71 4.58
C GLU A 14 -5.16 4.65 3.84
N LYS A 15 -3.86 4.32 3.77
CA LYS A 15 -2.89 5.14 3.01
C LYS A 15 -3.16 5.11 1.50
N LEU A 16 -3.61 3.98 0.94
CA LEU A 16 -4.04 3.91 -0.46
C LEU A 16 -5.27 4.78 -0.73
N ILE A 17 -6.27 4.75 0.15
CA ILE A 17 -7.48 5.60 0.07
C ILE A 17 -7.08 7.07 0.15
N ALA A 18 -6.14 7.42 1.03
CA ALA A 18 -5.62 8.79 1.15
C ALA A 18 -4.91 9.28 -0.12
N LEU A 19 -4.32 8.38 -0.91
CA LEU A 19 -3.76 8.68 -2.23
C LEU A 19 -4.83 8.74 -3.33
N GLY A 20 -6.08 8.41 -3.02
CA GLY A 20 -7.20 8.39 -3.98
C GLY A 20 -7.35 7.08 -4.73
N ALA A 21 -6.71 5.99 -4.29
CA ALA A 21 -6.89 4.68 -4.88
C ALA A 21 -8.33 4.18 -4.66
N PRO A 22 -8.94 3.52 -5.66
CA PRO A 22 -10.32 3.03 -5.58
C PRO A 22 -10.42 1.71 -4.80
N VAL A 23 -9.95 1.72 -3.55
CA VAL A 23 -9.92 0.55 -2.66
C VAL A 23 -10.82 0.79 -1.45
N THR A 24 -11.27 -0.28 -0.82
CA THR A 24 -12.08 -0.19 0.41
C THR A 24 -11.49 -1.09 1.50
N LEU A 25 -11.80 -0.79 2.77
CA LEU A 25 -11.31 -1.57 3.90
C LEU A 25 -11.85 -3.02 3.91
N GLU A 26 -13.01 -3.23 3.31
CA GLU A 26 -13.70 -4.52 3.21
C GLU A 26 -13.07 -5.47 2.18
N GLN A 27 -12.28 -4.94 1.24
CA GLN A 27 -11.60 -5.74 0.21
C GLN A 27 -10.44 -6.53 0.81
N SER A 28 -10.22 -7.73 0.31
CA SER A 28 -9.05 -8.54 0.67
C SER A 28 -7.78 -7.92 0.06
N LEU A 29 -6.61 -8.14 0.68
CA LEU A 29 -5.31 -7.73 0.11
C LEU A 29 -5.10 -8.06 -1.38
N PRO A 30 -5.45 -9.26 -1.89
CA PRO A 30 -5.36 -9.53 -3.33
C PRO A 30 -6.29 -8.66 -4.18
N GLU A 31 -7.51 -8.41 -3.73
CA GLU A 31 -8.47 -7.54 -4.44
C GLU A 31 -7.97 -6.09 -4.49
N VAL A 32 -7.42 -5.61 -3.36
CA VAL A 32 -6.76 -4.30 -3.26
C VAL A 32 -5.59 -4.22 -4.24
N GLN A 33 -4.78 -5.28 -4.34
CA GLN A 33 -3.67 -5.34 -5.28
C GLN A 33 -4.15 -5.20 -6.74
N GLU A 34 -5.14 -5.98 -7.14
CA GLU A 34 -5.70 -5.93 -8.49
C GLU A 34 -6.35 -4.59 -8.81
N ALA A 35 -7.08 -4.00 -7.85
CA ALA A 35 -7.71 -2.69 -7.98
C ALA A 35 -6.67 -1.59 -8.16
N VAL A 36 -5.59 -1.58 -7.35
CA VAL A 36 -4.50 -0.61 -7.48
C VAL A 36 -3.73 -0.81 -8.77
N LEU A 37 -3.43 -2.04 -9.19
CA LEU A 37 -2.77 -2.31 -10.48
C LEU A 37 -3.61 -1.79 -11.65
N SER A 38 -4.91 -2.09 -11.64
CA SER A 38 -5.86 -1.62 -12.67
C SER A 38 -6.02 -0.11 -12.66
N TRP A 39 -5.94 0.51 -11.47
CA TRP A 39 -5.97 1.96 -11.31
C TRP A 39 -4.69 2.61 -11.86
N LEU A 40 -3.51 2.06 -11.55
CA LEU A 40 -2.23 2.54 -12.07
C LEU A 40 -2.12 2.40 -13.60
N GLN A 41 -2.75 1.40 -14.20
CA GLN A 41 -2.84 1.29 -15.66
C GLN A 41 -3.67 2.41 -16.28
N GLN A 42 -4.73 2.86 -15.61
CA GLN A 42 -5.58 3.96 -16.07
C GLN A 42 -4.98 5.33 -15.74
N TYR A 43 -4.28 5.44 -14.61
CA TYR A 43 -3.68 6.66 -14.08
C TYR A 43 -2.19 6.44 -13.81
N PRO A 44 -1.36 6.31 -14.85
CA PRO A 44 0.07 6.05 -14.70
C PRO A 44 0.82 7.15 -13.94
N GLU A 45 0.26 8.37 -13.90
CA GLU A 45 0.74 9.49 -13.10
C GLU A 45 0.73 9.21 -11.58
N GLN A 46 -0.06 8.23 -11.12
CA GLN A 46 -0.16 7.84 -9.71
C GLN A 46 0.93 6.85 -9.29
N THR A 47 1.60 6.21 -10.26
CA THR A 47 2.71 5.27 -10.04
C THR A 47 3.79 5.80 -9.11
N PRO A 48 4.35 7.02 -9.29
CA PRO A 48 5.37 7.55 -8.38
C PRO A 48 4.87 7.70 -6.94
N PHE A 49 3.59 7.99 -6.72
CA PHE A 49 3.02 8.12 -5.37
C PHE A 49 2.91 6.76 -4.67
N ILE A 50 2.45 5.73 -5.39
CA ILE A 50 2.43 4.36 -4.86
C ILE A 50 3.84 3.86 -4.56
N LYS A 51 4.82 4.15 -5.43
CA LYS A 51 6.22 3.80 -5.19
C LYS A 51 6.79 4.51 -3.97
N ASP A 52 6.53 5.80 -3.81
CA ASP A 52 6.98 6.55 -2.63
C ASP A 52 6.35 6.01 -1.33
N LEU A 53 5.06 5.65 -1.37
CA LEU A 53 4.38 5.00 -0.26
C LEU A 53 5.05 3.67 0.11
N CYS A 54 5.32 2.82 -0.88
CA CYS A 54 6.01 1.54 -0.69
C CYS A 54 7.41 1.74 -0.08
N LEU A 55 8.18 2.70 -0.60
CA LEU A 55 9.51 3.03 -0.09
C LEU A 55 9.46 3.58 1.35
N SER A 56 8.46 4.40 1.67
CA SER A 56 8.28 4.91 3.03
C SER A 56 7.91 3.82 4.02
N MET A 57 7.15 2.80 3.60
CA MET A 57 6.82 1.63 4.43
C MET A 57 8.02 0.68 4.64
N GLN A 58 8.98 0.67 3.72
CA GLN A 58 10.20 -0.13 3.83
C GLN A 58 11.31 0.56 4.64
N LYS A 59 11.05 1.72 5.26
CA LYS A 59 12.02 2.41 6.12
C LYS A 59 12.27 1.58 7.39
N GLU A 60 13.52 1.61 7.89
CA GLU A 60 14.01 0.80 9.01
C GLU A 60 13.23 0.95 10.34
N ASN A 61 12.35 1.94 10.47
CA ASN A 61 11.55 2.19 11.67
C ASN A 61 10.08 1.72 11.56
N THR A 62 9.72 1.09 10.44
CA THR A 62 8.36 0.61 10.16
C THR A 62 8.39 -0.91 10.05
N THR A 63 7.54 -1.59 10.80
CA THR A 63 7.36 -3.05 10.68
C THR A 63 6.15 -3.29 9.79
N VAL A 64 6.36 -3.85 8.60
CA VAL A 64 5.26 -4.18 7.68
C VAL A 64 4.94 -5.66 7.82
N LEU A 65 3.66 -6.00 7.92
CA LEU A 65 3.24 -7.40 7.92
C LEU A 65 3.62 -8.08 6.59
N PRO A 66 4.01 -9.37 6.59
CA PRO A 66 4.48 -10.07 5.40
C PRO A 66 3.43 -10.15 4.28
N GLU A 67 2.15 -10.16 4.63
CA GLU A 67 1.04 -10.16 3.67
C GLU A 67 0.97 -8.84 2.91
N VAL A 68 1.11 -7.71 3.62
CA VAL A 68 1.18 -6.37 3.03
C VAL A 68 2.47 -6.19 2.22
N TYR A 69 3.59 -6.70 2.74
CA TYR A 69 4.88 -6.65 2.03
C TYR A 69 4.81 -7.38 0.68
N SER A 70 4.08 -8.50 0.61
CA SER A 70 3.88 -9.25 -0.65
C SER A 70 3.14 -8.42 -1.69
N VAL A 71 2.12 -7.66 -1.25
CA VAL A 71 1.37 -6.74 -2.10
C VAL A 71 2.25 -5.56 -2.55
N ILE A 72 3.00 -4.96 -1.64
CA ILE A 72 3.97 -3.89 -1.93
C ILE A 72 5.00 -4.33 -2.97
N ALA A 73 5.53 -5.54 -2.83
CA ALA A 73 6.51 -6.11 -3.75
C ALA A 73 5.97 -6.26 -5.19
N ALA A 74 4.65 -6.38 -5.37
CA ALA A 74 4.03 -6.44 -6.70
C ALA A 74 4.02 -5.09 -7.43
N PHE A 75 4.22 -3.97 -6.72
CA PHE A 75 4.23 -2.62 -7.29
C PHE A 75 5.64 -2.02 -7.49
N SER A 76 6.67 -2.69 -6.98
CA SER A 76 8.06 -2.20 -6.95
C SER A 76 8.75 -2.32 -8.31
#